data_AF-A0A914UU60-F1
#
_entry.id   AF-A0A914UU60-F1
#
_cell.length_a   1.000
_cell.length_b   1.000
_cell.length_c   1.000
_cell.angle_alpha   90.00
_cell.angle_beta   90.00
_cell.angle_gamma   90.00
#
_symmetry.space_group_name_H-M   'P 1'
#
loop_
_entity.id
_entity.type
_entity.pdbx_description
1 polymer ?
#
loop_
_entity_poly.entity_id
_entity_poly.type
_entity_poly.pdbx_seq_one_letter_code
_entity_poly.pdbx_strand_id
1 'polypeptide(L)'
;MKAWLLRHNIPFAANVTKKALFNTFVTPLQKKKYNIYAVKKLAKEHGSIILRLPPYHCGFNPIELVWGWMKKALRDRLSGDDKLSVVMSATSVTLNTLPQTVIRSFLDHVWKTETCYASLNG
;
A
#
# COMPACT_ATOMS: atom_id res chain seq x y z
N MET A 1 8.37 20.79 -3.84
CA MET A 1 9.73 20.84 -3.26
C MET A 1 10.20 22.27 -3.04
N LYS A 2 10.39 23.11 -4.08
CA LYS A 2 10.74 24.54 -3.91
C LYS A 2 9.79 25.30 -2.95
N ALA A 3 8.47 25.18 -3.13
CA ALA A 3 7.48 25.79 -2.23
C ALA A 3 7.56 25.30 -0.76
N TRP A 4 7.89 24.02 -0.55
CA TRP A 4 8.07 23.45 0.79
C TRP A 4 9.35 23.98 1.45
N LEU A 5 10.44 24.09 0.68
CA LEU A 5 11.71 24.66 1.14
C LEU A 5 11.54 26.14 1.54
N LEU A 6 10.82 26.92 0.74
CA LEU A 6 10.48 28.31 1.08
C LEU A 6 9.65 28.41 2.37
N ARG A 7 8.64 27.56 2.53
CA ARG A 7 7.78 27.51 3.74
C ARG A 7 8.56 27.19 5.01
N HIS A 8 9.66 26.43 4.90
CA HIS A 8 10.52 26.06 6.03
C HIS A 8 11.82 26.86 6.08
N ASN A 9 11.92 27.95 5.32
CA ASN A 9 13.06 28.86 5.29
C ASN A 9 14.40 28.16 4.97
N ILE A 10 14.36 27.13 4.12
CA ILE A 10 15.54 26.38 3.68
C ILE A 10 16.08 27.02 2.40
N PRO A 11 17.30 27.58 2.40
CA PRO A 11 17.86 28.27 1.24
C PRO A 11 18.18 27.31 0.09
N PHE A 12 17.90 27.74 -1.14
CA PHE A 12 18.28 27.06 -2.37
C PHE A 12 18.41 28.06 -3.53
N ALA A 13 19.23 27.75 -4.54
CA ALA A 13 19.41 28.62 -5.71
C ALA A 13 18.14 28.67 -6.60
N ALA A 14 17.73 29.84 -7.07
CA ALA A 14 16.48 30.01 -7.82
C ALA A 14 16.38 29.11 -9.09
N ASN A 15 17.50 28.96 -9.80
CA ASN A 15 17.65 28.17 -11.03
C ASN A 15 17.99 26.68 -10.79
N VAL A 16 18.01 26.22 -9.53
CA VAL A 16 18.33 24.82 -9.24
C VAL A 16 17.32 23.87 -9.87
N THR A 17 17.83 22.77 -10.44
CA THR A 17 17.00 21.71 -11.02
C THR A 17 16.36 20.86 -9.93
N LYS A 18 15.23 20.22 -10.24
CA LYS A 18 14.55 19.28 -9.33
C LYS A 18 15.46 18.12 -8.90
N LYS A 19 16.32 17.65 -9.80
CA LYS A 19 17.31 16.58 -9.54
C LYS A 19 18.36 17.03 -8.52
N ALA A 20 18.91 18.24 -8.68
CA ALA A 20 19.88 18.78 -7.75
C ALA A 20 19.25 18.99 -6.35
N LEU A 21 18.04 19.54 -6.26
CA LEU A 21 17.32 19.64 -4.98
C LEU A 21 17.11 18.28 -4.31
N PHE A 22 16.70 17.27 -5.07
CA PHE A 22 16.51 15.93 -4.54
C PHE A 22 17.83 15.36 -3.99
N ASN A 23 18.92 15.53 -4.73
CA ASN A 23 20.23 15.05 -4.32
C ASN A 23 20.78 15.77 -3.08
N THR A 24 20.55 17.07 -2.97
CA THR A 24 21.02 17.87 -1.83
C THR A 24 20.20 17.63 -0.58
N PHE A 25 18.87 17.51 -0.71
CA PHE A 25 17.97 17.56 0.45
C PHE A 25 17.26 16.24 0.78
N VAL A 26 17.14 15.32 -0.17
CA VAL A 26 16.37 14.08 0.00
C VAL A 26 17.28 12.85 0.08
N THR A 27 18.29 12.76 -0.78
CA THR A 27 19.22 11.62 -0.79
C THR A 27 19.99 11.45 0.52
N PRO A 28 20.43 12.52 1.23
CA PRO A 28 21.08 12.39 2.53
C PRO A 28 20.11 11.99 3.65
N LEU A 29 18.80 12.16 3.45
CA LEU A 29 17.83 11.66 4.41
C LEU A 29 17.87 10.14 4.37
N GLN A 30 18.07 9.53 5.54
CA GLN A 30 17.91 8.09 5.70
C GLN A 30 16.45 7.73 5.43
N LYS A 31 16.09 7.47 4.16
CA LYS A 31 14.72 7.25 3.70
C LYS A 31 13.98 6.20 4.51
N LYS A 32 14.68 5.15 4.96
CA LYS A 32 14.17 4.13 5.88
C LYS A 32 13.72 4.73 7.22
N LYS A 33 14.48 5.67 7.80
CA LYS A 33 14.15 6.31 9.08
C LYS A 33 12.91 7.22 8.97
N TYR A 34 12.80 8.01 7.89
CA TYR A 34 11.72 9.00 7.75
C TYR A 34 10.37 8.42 7.29
N ASN A 35 10.37 7.51 6.30
CA ASN A 35 9.11 6.91 5.83
C ASN A 35 8.46 6.02 6.89
N ILE A 36 9.27 5.32 7.70
CA ILE A 36 8.78 4.49 8.80
C ILE A 36 8.18 5.37 9.91
N TYR A 37 8.69 6.58 10.11
CA TYR A 37 8.23 7.46 11.19
C TYR A 37 6.84 8.06 10.93
N ALA A 38 6.56 8.54 9.71
CA ALA A 38 5.27 9.16 9.38
C ALA A 38 4.09 8.20 9.56
N VAL A 39 4.20 6.98 9.00
CA VAL A 39 3.14 5.96 9.12
C VAL A 39 2.97 5.49 10.56
N LYS A 40 4.08 5.28 11.30
CA LYS A 40 4.02 4.92 12.73
C LYS A 40 3.35 6.00 13.58
N LYS A 41 3.67 7.28 13.33
CA LYS A 41 3.06 8.40 14.05
C LYS A 41 1.55 8.45 13.82
N LEU A 42 1.13 8.36 12.56
CA LEU A 42 -0.28 8.38 12.20
C LEU A 42 -1.05 7.19 12.79
N ALA A 43 -0.47 5.99 12.74
CA ALA A 43 -1.07 4.80 13.35
C ALA A 43 -1.20 4.97 14.88
N LYS A 44 -0.17 5.51 15.54
CA LYS A 44 -0.21 5.79 16.99
C LYS A 44 -1.29 6.81 17.33
N GLU A 45 -1.45 7.87 16.55
CA GLU A 45 -2.48 8.90 16.73
C GLU A 45 -3.91 8.33 16.64
N HIS A 46 -4.12 7.32 15.79
CA HIS A 46 -5.42 6.65 15.60
C HIS A 46 -5.55 5.35 16.42
N GLY A 47 -4.62 5.08 17.35
CA GLY A 47 -4.63 3.85 18.16
C GLY A 47 -4.50 2.55 17.36
N SER A 48 -4.00 2.62 16.12
CA SER A 48 -3.89 1.48 15.21
C SER A 48 -2.57 0.73 15.41
N ILE A 49 -2.64 -0.59 15.40
CA ILE A 49 -1.47 -1.47 15.48
C ILE A 49 -0.98 -1.76 14.05
N ILE A 50 0.33 -1.57 13.82
CA ILE A 50 0.94 -1.90 12.52
C ILE A 50 1.47 -3.33 12.57
N LEU A 51 0.82 -4.23 11.83
CA LEU A 51 1.35 -5.56 11.52
C LEU A 51 2.40 -5.47 10.41
N ARG A 52 3.55 -6.11 10.57
CA ARG A 52 4.61 -6.17 9.55
C ARG A 52 4.76 -7.59 9.06
N LEU A 53 4.64 -7.77 7.75
CA LEU A 53 4.88 -9.04 7.11
C LEU A 53 6.38 -9.22 6.85
N PRO A 54 6.89 -10.46 6.90
CA PRO A 54 8.25 -10.76 6.49
C PRO A 54 8.45 -10.43 5.00
N PRO A 55 9.66 -10.00 4.59
CA PRO A 55 9.93 -9.62 3.20
C PRO A 55 9.63 -10.77 2.23
N TYR A 56 9.06 -10.45 1.06
CA TYR A 56 8.75 -11.42 -0.01
C TYR A 56 7.68 -12.47 0.30
N HIS A 57 6.92 -12.31 1.38
CA HIS A 57 5.81 -13.20 1.71
C HIS A 57 4.45 -12.53 1.50
N CYS A 58 4.12 -12.20 0.24
CA CYS A 58 2.81 -11.64 -0.09
C CYS A 58 1.64 -12.58 0.25
N GLY A 59 1.89 -13.90 0.34
CA GLY A 59 0.90 -14.89 0.78
C GLY A 59 0.37 -14.70 2.20
N PHE A 60 1.06 -13.92 3.05
CA PHE A 60 0.57 -13.54 4.37
C PHE A 60 -0.28 -12.25 4.35
N ASN A 61 -0.51 -11.66 3.18
CA ASN A 61 -1.32 -10.46 3.03
C ASN A 61 -2.71 -10.79 2.45
N PRO A 62 -3.79 -10.74 3.25
CA PRO A 62 -5.12 -11.14 2.77
C PRO A 62 -5.66 -10.25 1.64
N ILE A 63 -5.14 -9.03 1.45
CA ILE A 63 -5.57 -8.16 0.34
C ILE A 63 -5.23 -8.74 -1.04
N GLU A 64 -4.19 -9.58 -1.14
CA GLU A 64 -3.82 -10.25 -2.39
C GLU A 64 -4.94 -11.18 -2.87
N LEU A 65 -5.61 -11.86 -1.92
CA LEU A 65 -6.78 -12.71 -2.18
C LEU A 65 -7.98 -11.88 -2.61
N VAL A 66 -8.18 -10.71 -1.99
CA VAL A 66 -9.24 -9.75 -2.39
C VAL A 66 -9.02 -9.30 -3.83
N TRP A 67 -7.80 -8.92 -4.21
CA TRP A 67 -7.48 -8.55 -5.59
C TRP A 67 -7.67 -9.72 -6.56
N GLY A 68 -7.28 -10.93 -6.17
CA GLY A 68 -7.52 -12.14 -6.97
C GLY A 68 -9.00 -12.36 -7.24
N TRP A 69 -9.83 -12.28 -6.20
CA TRP A 69 -11.28 -12.43 -6.28
C TRP A 69 -11.92 -11.34 -7.13
N MET A 70 -11.56 -10.08 -6.90
CA MET A 70 -12.10 -8.92 -7.62
C MET A 70 -11.76 -9.00 -9.12
N LYS A 71 -10.49 -9.30 -9.46
CA LYS A 71 -10.06 -9.48 -10.86
C LYS A 71 -10.80 -10.62 -11.53
N LYS A 72 -11.09 -11.71 -10.82
CA LYS A 72 -11.88 -12.83 -11.35
C LYS A 72 -13.33 -12.39 -11.61
N ALA A 73 -13.94 -11.69 -10.66
CA ALA A 73 -15.32 -11.21 -10.79
C ALA A 73 -15.53 -10.18 -11.91
N LEU A 74 -14.50 -9.41 -12.24
CA LEU A 74 -14.56 -8.38 -13.28
C LEU A 74 -14.14 -8.86 -14.67
N ARG A 75 -13.49 -10.03 -14.77
CA ARG A 75 -12.91 -10.53 -16.02
C ARG A 75 -13.89 -10.60 -17.18
N ASP A 76 -15.12 -11.01 -16.90
CA ASP A 76 -16.15 -11.20 -17.93
C ASP A 76 -16.99 -9.93 -18.16
N ARG A 77 -16.74 -8.87 -17.38
CA ARG A 77 -17.51 -7.62 -17.39
C ARG A 77 -16.75 -6.44 -17.96
N LEU A 78 -15.43 -6.54 -18.05
CA LEU A 78 -14.55 -5.45 -18.48
C LEU A 78 -13.61 -5.90 -19.59
N SER A 79 -13.34 -5.00 -20.53
CA SER A 79 -12.33 -5.10 -21.57
C SER A 79 -11.12 -4.22 -21.27
N GLY A 80 -9.99 -4.52 -21.91
CA GLY A 80 -8.78 -3.69 -21.82
C GLY A 80 -8.97 -2.27 -22.38
N ASP A 81 -9.97 -2.08 -23.24
CA ASP A 81 -10.30 -0.79 -23.87
C ASP A 81 -11.30 0.05 -23.06
N ASP A 82 -11.78 -0.45 -21.93
CA ASP A 82 -12.75 0.27 -21.11
C ASP A 82 -12.15 1.53 -20.50
N LYS A 83 -12.97 2.59 -20.46
CA LYS A 83 -12.59 3.86 -19.84
C LYS A 83 -12.40 3.68 -18.33
N LEU A 84 -11.45 4.44 -17.78
CA LEU A 84 -11.15 4.42 -16.34
C LEU A 84 -12.40 4.64 -15.46
N SER A 85 -13.31 5.52 -15.86
CA SER A 85 -14.56 5.77 -15.11
C SER A 85 -15.44 4.53 -15.00
N VAL A 86 -15.52 3.72 -16.06
CA VAL A 86 -16.26 2.46 -16.09
C VAL A 86 -15.59 1.44 -15.17
N VAL A 87 -14.27 1.28 -15.29
CA VAL A 87 -13.49 0.38 -14.45
C VAL A 87 -13.62 0.74 -12.97
N MET A 88 -13.53 2.03 -12.63
CA MET A 88 -13.71 2.52 -11.26
C MET A 88 -15.10 2.19 -10.72
N SER A 89 -16.16 2.50 -11.50
CA SER A 89 -17.53 2.21 -11.10
C SER A 89 -17.77 0.72 -10.87
N ALA A 90 -17.35 -0.12 -11.82
CA ALA A 90 -17.49 -1.57 -11.73
C ALA A 90 -16.71 -2.14 -10.52
N THR A 91 -15.49 -1.64 -10.30
CA THR A 91 -14.66 -2.03 -9.15
C THR A 91 -15.33 -1.68 -7.82
N SER A 92 -15.83 -0.45 -7.68
CA SER A 92 -16.53 -0.02 -6.47
C SER A 92 -17.77 -0.88 -6.18
N VAL A 93 -18.58 -1.15 -7.21
CA VAL A 93 -19.75 -2.04 -7.06
C VAL A 93 -19.31 -3.44 -6.63
N THR A 94 -18.34 -4.04 -7.32
CA THR A 94 -17.85 -5.39 -7.00
C THR A 94 -17.31 -5.47 -5.57
N LEU A 95 -16.51 -4.51 -5.12
CA LEU A 95 -16.00 -4.49 -3.75
C LEU A 95 -17.10 -4.31 -2.69
N ASN A 96 -18.11 -3.46 -2.96
CA ASN A 96 -19.25 -3.30 -2.06
C ASN A 96 -20.13 -4.56 -1.96
N THR A 97 -20.07 -5.43 -2.97
CA THR A 97 -20.78 -6.73 -2.96
C THR A 97 -19.97 -7.88 -2.37
N LEU A 98 -18.71 -7.64 -1.95
CA LEU A 98 -17.84 -8.69 -1.41
C LEU A 98 -18.45 -9.30 -0.14
N PRO A 99 -18.87 -10.57 -0.15
CA PRO A 99 -19.56 -11.15 1.00
C PRO A 99 -18.63 -11.27 2.21
N GLN A 100 -19.14 -11.00 3.40
CA GLN A 100 -18.36 -11.16 4.64
C GLN A 100 -17.83 -12.59 4.84
N THR A 101 -18.58 -13.59 4.39
CA THR A 101 -18.17 -15.00 4.43
C THR A 101 -16.90 -15.24 3.61
N VAL A 102 -16.80 -14.61 2.44
CA VAL A 102 -15.62 -14.68 1.58
C VAL A 102 -14.44 -13.94 2.22
N ILE A 103 -14.67 -12.76 2.81
CA ILE A 103 -13.64 -12.04 3.57
C ILE A 103 -13.06 -12.90 4.70
N ARG A 104 -13.93 -13.57 5.48
CA ARG A 104 -13.49 -14.49 6.54
C ARG A 104 -12.64 -15.62 5.98
N SER A 105 -13.05 -16.22 4.86
CA SER A 105 -12.26 -17.29 4.22
C SER A 105 -10.85 -16.85 3.80
N PHE A 106 -10.67 -15.58 3.41
CA PHE A 106 -9.35 -15.04 3.08
C PHE A 106 -8.46 -14.90 4.31
N LEU A 107 -9.03 -14.43 5.42
CA LEU A 107 -8.31 -14.35 6.69
C LEU A 107 -7.94 -15.74 7.21
N ASP A 108 -8.87 -16.70 7.13
CA ASP A 108 -8.62 -18.09 7.51
C ASP A 108 -7.51 -18.73 6.67
N HIS A 109 -7.46 -18.43 5.37
CA HIS A 109 -6.39 -18.90 4.49
C HIS A 109 -5.03 -18.36 4.93
N VAL A 110 -4.93 -17.05 5.20
CA VAL A 110 -3.69 -16.44 5.68
C VAL A 110 -3.26 -17.04 7.00
N TRP A 111 -4.18 -17.15 7.97
CA TRP A 111 -3.93 -17.75 9.27
C TRP A 111 -3.35 -19.18 9.16
N LYS A 112 -3.97 -20.02 8.33
CA LYS A 112 -3.49 -21.40 8.08
C LYS A 112 -2.10 -21.40 7.45
N THR A 113 -1.86 -20.50 6.50
CA THR A 113 -0.58 -20.38 5.80
C THR A 113 0.54 -19.93 6.74
N GLU A 114 0.25 -18.96 7.61
CA GLU A 114 1.16 -18.51 8.68
C GLU A 114 1.46 -19.62 9.69
N THR A 115 0.43 -20.34 10.14
CA THR A 115 0.58 -21.46 11.10
C THR A 115 1.44 -22.58 10.51
N CYS A 116 1.22 -22.94 9.25
CA CYS A 116 2.03 -23.93 8.54
C CYS A 116 3.50 -23.50 8.48
N TYR A 117 3.75 -22.24 8.11
CA TYR A 117 5.11 -21.71 8.06
C TYR A 117 5.81 -21.69 9.42
N ALA A 118 5.07 -21.38 10.50
CA ALA A 118 5.60 -21.43 11.86
C ALA A 118 5.99 -22.86 12.26
N SER A 119 5.20 -23.87 11.88
CA SER A 119 5.46 -25.29 12.20
C SER A 119 6.66 -25.90 11.47
N LEU A 120 7.05 -25.34 10.32
CA LEU A 120 8.19 -25.82 9.52
C LEU A 120 9.55 -25.27 9.99
N ASN A 121 9.54 -24.22 10.82
CA ASN A 121 10.73 -23.57 11.35
C ASN A 121 10.90 -23.77 12.88
N GLY A 122 10.17 -24.74 13.44
CA GLY A 122 10.23 -25.14 14.85
C GLY A 122 11.14 -26.34 15.07
#